data_AF-V9FQR0-F1
#
_entry.id   AF-V9FQR0-F1
#
_cell.length_a   1.000
_cell.length_b   1.000
_cell.length_c   1.000
_cell.angle_alpha   90.00
_cell.angle_beta   90.00
_cell.angle_gamma   90.00
#
_symmetry.space_group_name_H-M   'P 1'
#
loop_
_entity.id
_entity.type
_entity.pdbx_description
1 polymer ?
#
loop_
_entity_poly.entity_id
_entity_poly.type
_entity_poly.pdbx_seq_one_letter_code
_entity_poly.pdbx_strand_id
1 'polypeptide(L)' 'WNSIPQEVIVRGFVKDGILPVGPRDLSGRFRVPAVDSTEAPVVCDEE' A
#
# COMPACT_ATOMS: atom_id res chain seq x y z
N TRP A 1 -9.56 1.45 -6.95
CA TRP A 1 -8.67 0.46 -6.31
C TRP A 1 -9.15 -0.97 -6.50
N ASN A 2 -10.40 -1.30 -6.12
CA ASN A 2 -10.96 -2.66 -6.24
C ASN A 2 -11.10 -3.21 -7.68
N SER A 3 -11.04 -2.34 -8.69
CA SER A 3 -11.10 -2.71 -10.11
C SER A 3 -9.73 -2.98 -10.74
N ILE A 4 -8.63 -2.70 -10.04
CA ILE A 4 -7.28 -2.90 -10.58
C ILE A 4 -6.86 -4.34 -10.26
N PRO A 5 -6.54 -5.17 -11.27
CA PRO A 5 -6.05 -6.51 -11.01
C PRO A 5 -4.76 -6.47 -10.20
N GLN A 6 -4.64 -7.33 -9.19
CA GLN A 6 -3.46 -7.43 -8.34
C GLN A 6 -2.16 -7.59 -9.16
N GLU A 7 -2.23 -8.32 -10.28
CA GLU A 7 -1.10 -8.50 -11.18
C GLU A 7 -0.59 -7.19 -11.80
N VAL A 8 -1.49 -6.27 -12.15
CA VAL A 8 -1.13 -4.95 -12.71
C VAL A 8 -0.38 -4.13 -11.66
N ILE A 9 -0.82 -4.20 -10.41
CA ILE A 9 -0.19 -3.52 -9.28
C ILE A 9 1.24 -4.07 -9.07
N VAL A 10 1.40 -5.39 -9.02
CA VAL A 10 2.71 -6.04 -8.84
C VAL A 10 3.66 -5.72 -9.99
N ARG A 11 3.19 -5.79 -11.24
CA ARG A 11 3.99 -5.47 -12.42
C ARG A 11 4.44 -4.00 -12.44
N GLY A 12 3.60 -3.08 -11.99
CA GLY A 12 3.95 -1.66 -11.85
C GLY A 12 5.13 -1.47 -10.89
N PHE A 13 5.04 -2.04 -9.69
CA PHE A 13 6.12 -1.97 -8.70
C PHE A 13 7.44 -2.53 -9.23
N VAL A 14 7.42 -3.70 -9.89
CA VAL A 14 8.63 -4.29 -10.48
C VAL A 14 9.23 -3.40 -11.56
N LYS A 15 8.39 -2.85 -12.46
CA LYS A 15 8.84 -1.97 -13.55
C LYS A 15 9.52 -0.71 -13.03
N ASP A 16 9.01 -0.16 -11.94
CA ASP A 16 9.55 1.06 -11.33
C ASP A 16 10.72 0.77 -10.39
N GLY A 17 11.20 -0.48 -10.31
CA GLY A 17 12.27 -0.89 -9.41
C GLY A 17 11.90 -0.82 -7.93
N ILE A 18 10.61 -0.65 -7.63
CA ILE A 18 10.08 -0.59 -6.28
C ILE A 18 9.92 -2.02 -5.79
N LEU A 19 10.92 -2.51 -5.07
CA LEU A 19 10.80 -3.75 -4.33
C LEU A 19 9.90 -3.49 -3.13
N PRO A 20 8.75 -4.17 -3.00
CA PRO A 20 7.88 -3.95 -1.87
C PRO A 20 8.49 -4.65 -0.65
N VAL A 21 9.32 -3.88 0.07
CA VAL A 21 9.99 -4.26 1.31
C VAL A 21 9.13 -3.81 2.48
N GLY A 22 8.75 -4.76 3.34
CA GLY A 22 7.91 -4.45 4.48
C GLY A 22 7.55 -5.70 5.28
N PRO A 23 7.07 -5.54 6.52
CA PRO A 23 6.64 -6.66 7.35
C PRO A 23 5.53 -7.45 6.66
N ARG A 24 5.63 -8.79 6.68
CA ARG A 24 4.63 -9.69 6.09
C ARG A 24 4.02 -10.60 7.15
N ASP A 25 2.77 -11.00 6.94
CA ASP A 25 2.10 -12.02 7.75
C ASP A 25 2.56 -13.44 7.36
N LEU A 26 2.02 -14.45 8.06
CA LEU A 26 2.32 -15.86 7.79
C LEU A 26 1.87 -16.32 6.40
N SER A 27 0.94 -15.59 5.77
CA SER A 27 0.46 -15.82 4.40
C SER A 27 1.23 -15.02 3.35
N GLY A 28 2.27 -14.27 3.75
CA GLY A 28 3.08 -13.45 2.85
C GLY A 28 2.43 -12.13 2.44
N ARG A 29 1.30 -11.74 3.04
CA ARG A 29 0.64 -10.45 2.78
C ARG A 29 1.33 -9.34 3.55
N PHE A 30 1.39 -8.14 2.98
CA PHE A 30 1.92 -6.96 3.69
C PHE A 30 1.10 -6.68 4.94
N ARG A 31 1.79 -6.56 6.07
CA ARG A 31 1.21 -6.00 7.28
C ARG A 31 1.28 -4.49 7.16
N VAL A 32 0.14 -3.90 6.85
CA VAL A 32 -0.06 -2.46 7.05
C VAL A 32 -0.39 -2.29 8.53
N PRO A 33 0.40 -1.52 9.31
CA PRO A 33 0.00 -1.16 10.66
C PRO A 33 -1.40 -0.56 10.59
N ALA A 34 -2.29 -0.94 11.51
CA ALA A 34 -3.55 -0.22 11.65
C ALA A 34 -3.18 1.21 12.04
N VAL A 35 -3.23 2.13 11.08
CA VAL A 35 -3.06 3.55 11.35
C VAL A 35 -4.30 3.93 12.14
N ASP A 36 -4.12 4.28 13.42
CA ASP A 36 -5.22 4.84 14.18
C ASP A 36 -5.66 6.15 13.50
N SER A 37 -6.94 6.51 13.62
CA SER A 37 -7.45 7.72 13.01
C SER A 37 -6.80 9.00 13.53
N THR A 38 -6.03 8.91 14.62
CA THR A 38 -5.27 10.01 15.22
C THR A 38 -3.89 10.23 14.59
N GLU A 39 -3.33 9.22 13.92
CA GLU A 39 -1.99 9.24 13.29
C GLU A 39 -2.08 9.29 11.74
N ALA A 40 -3.29 9.18 11.19
CA ALA A 40 -3.52 9.36 9.76
C ALA A 40 -3.26 10.81 9.32
N PRO A 41 -2.53 11.04 8.21
CA PRO A 41 -2.29 12.39 7.71
C PRO A 41 -3.62 13.07 7.38
N VAL A 42 -3.82 14.26 7.97
CA VAL A 42 -4.96 15.12 7.68
C VAL A 42 -4.82 15.62 6.25
N VAL A 43 -5.76 15.26 5.38
CA VAL A 43 -5.87 15.82 4.05
C VAL A 43 -6.51 17.20 4.20
N CYS A 44 -5.71 18.25 3.99
CA CYS A 44 -6.25 19.60 3.89
C CYS A 44 -6.88 19.76 2.50
N ASP A 45 -8.18 20.04 2.46
CA ASP A 45 -8.81 20.49 1.22
C ASP A 45 -8.32 21.93 0.94
N GLU A 46 -7.69 22.14 -0.22
CA GLU A 46 -7.32 23.47 -0.69
C GLU A 46 -8.60 24.16 -1.23
N GLU A 47 -9.03 25.24 -0.57
CA GLU A 47 -10.18 26.09 -0.97
C GLU A 47 -9.83 27.02 -2.16
#